data_AF-A0A920U0D6-F1
#
_entry.id   AF-A0A920U0D6-F1
#
_cell.length_a   1.000
_cell.length_b   1.000
_cell.length_c   1.000
_cell.angle_alpha   90.00
_cell.angle_beta   90.00
_cell.angle_gamma   90.00
#
_symmetry.space_group_name_H-M   'P 1'
#
loop_
_entity.id
_entity.type
_entity.pdbx_description
1 polymer ?
#
loop_
_entity_poly.entity_id
_entity_poly.type
_entity_poly.pdbx_seq_one_letter_code
_entity_poly.pdbx_strand_id
1 'polypeptide(L)'
;MLGAMVVAQESTANISNVTTFWVRAVSWAMLAVLAVFLVNNYLVTTKDWPGILPVFQVGAAGSLAWSQFALYLVGLVVAVAYVATSRNQTLRADSGLISDANIFLIRACFWAVLLIGVVDMVISFLRVEGLLTAVAGEEMTKKLSRPEYRGTYVHMPLMAAGVVIAAFSRTLGFVWLTLLIVVAELAIVITRFVFSYEQAFMGDLVGFFGTAHCSFLRAHIPCWRRGTYEWTCFIRILRQRRRGSSMRLDRFFLAYPFLGQLY
;
A
#
# COMPACT_ATOMS: atom_id res chain seq x y z
N MET A 1 -5.54 -36.95 55.45
CA MET A 1 -5.10 -35.61 55.00
C MET A 1 -4.95 -35.64 53.48
N LEU A 2 -5.97 -35.22 52.73
CA LEU A 2 -5.85 -34.92 51.30
C LEU A 2 -6.92 -33.88 50.98
N GLY A 3 -6.59 -32.61 51.26
CA GLY A 3 -7.39 -31.46 50.85
C GLY A 3 -7.12 -31.22 49.38
N ALA A 4 -7.97 -31.77 48.50
CA ALA A 4 -7.89 -31.53 47.08
C ALA A 4 -8.28 -30.07 46.78
N MET A 5 -7.31 -29.35 46.20
CA MET A 5 -7.43 -28.20 45.30
C MET A 5 -8.85 -27.86 44.84
N VAL A 6 -9.36 -26.74 45.33
CA VAL A 6 -10.31 -25.88 44.59
C VAL A 6 -9.65 -24.51 44.50
N VAL A 7 -8.65 -24.39 43.63
CA VAL A 7 -8.02 -23.10 43.30
C VAL A 7 -8.74 -22.55 42.07
N ALA A 8 -9.64 -21.60 42.29
CA ALA A 8 -9.98 -20.47 41.41
C ALA A 8 -10.04 -20.67 39.87
N GLN A 9 -10.55 -21.81 39.38
CA GLN A 9 -10.59 -22.11 37.95
C GLN A 9 -11.65 -21.26 37.18
N GLU A 10 -12.64 -20.68 37.87
CA GLU A 10 -13.64 -19.78 37.27
C GLU A 10 -13.07 -18.40 36.86
N SER A 11 -12.05 -17.91 37.55
CA SER A 11 -11.48 -16.57 37.27
C SER A 11 -10.61 -16.57 36.02
N THR A 12 -9.78 -17.61 35.83
CA THR A 12 -8.85 -17.69 34.71
C THR A 12 -9.55 -17.92 33.37
N ALA A 13 -10.62 -18.71 33.35
CA ALA A 13 -11.42 -18.98 32.13
C ALA A 13 -12.19 -17.73 31.65
N ASN A 14 -12.74 -16.93 32.57
CA ASN A 14 -13.40 -15.67 32.21
C ASN A 14 -12.41 -14.62 31.70
N ILE A 15 -11.25 -14.49 32.35
CA ILE A 15 -10.18 -13.56 31.93
C ILE A 15 -9.66 -13.96 30.53
N SER A 16 -9.50 -15.25 30.23
CA SER A 16 -9.08 -15.71 28.90
C SER A 16 -10.11 -15.41 27.82
N ASN A 17 -11.41 -15.51 28.13
CA ASN A 17 -12.48 -15.24 27.17
C ASN A 17 -12.60 -13.75 26.84
N VAL A 18 -12.52 -12.89 27.85
CA VAL A 18 -12.55 -11.43 27.68
C VAL A 18 -11.33 -10.96 26.89
N THR A 19 -10.14 -11.46 27.22
CA THR A 19 -8.90 -11.12 26.50
C THR A 19 -8.96 -11.58 25.04
N THR A 20 -9.46 -12.79 24.80
CA THR A 20 -9.64 -13.32 23.44
C THR A 20 -10.61 -12.46 22.64
N PHE A 21 -11.72 -12.03 23.23
CA PHE A 21 -12.68 -11.13 22.57
C PHE A 21 -12.03 -9.81 22.14
N TRP A 22 -11.31 -9.13 23.03
CA TRP A 22 -10.68 -7.84 22.71
C TRP A 22 -9.58 -7.96 21.66
N VAL A 23 -8.74 -8.99 21.71
CA VAL A 23 -7.69 -9.22 20.69
C VAL A 23 -8.31 -9.42 19.31
N ARG A 24 -9.43 -10.17 19.23
CA ARG A 24 -10.16 -10.38 17.98
C ARG A 24 -10.82 -9.09 17.49
N ALA A 25 -11.48 -8.35 18.39
CA ALA A 25 -12.13 -7.08 18.08
C ALA A 25 -11.14 -6.05 17.55
N VAL A 26 -9.97 -5.92 18.17
CA VAL A 26 -8.90 -5.02 17.70
C VAL A 26 -8.34 -5.45 16.34
N SER A 27 -8.11 -6.75 16.14
CA SER A 27 -7.62 -7.28 14.85
C SER A 27 -8.58 -6.98 13.70
N TRP A 28 -9.87 -7.26 13.88
CA TRP A 28 -10.89 -6.99 12.87
C TRP A 28 -11.18 -5.49 12.71
N ALA A 29 -11.10 -4.71 13.79
CA ALA A 29 -11.24 -3.26 13.72
C ALA A 29 -10.12 -2.62 12.89
N MET A 30 -8.87 -3.09 13.02
CA MET A 30 -7.76 -2.59 12.22
C MET A 30 -7.98 -2.84 10.72
N LEU A 31 -8.46 -4.03 10.34
CA LEU A 31 -8.81 -4.33 8.95
C LEU A 31 -9.99 -3.51 8.44
N ALA A 32 -11.02 -3.32 9.26
CA ALA A 32 -12.17 -2.50 8.89
C ALA A 32 -11.79 -1.02 8.70
N VAL A 33 -10.95 -0.48 9.58
CA VAL A 33 -10.42 0.88 9.45
C VAL A 33 -9.55 1.01 8.21
N LEU A 34 -8.71 0.02 7.89
CA LEU A 34 -7.93 -0.01 6.66
C LEU A 34 -8.83 0.01 5.41
N ALA A 35 -9.87 -0.82 5.39
CA ALA A 35 -10.81 -0.88 4.27
C ALA A 35 -11.54 0.46 4.08
N VAL A 36 -12.04 1.04 5.17
CA VAL A 36 -12.67 2.37 5.15
C VAL A 36 -11.68 3.44 4.72
N PHE A 37 -10.43 3.39 5.16
CA PHE A 37 -9.38 4.31 4.74
C PHE A 37 -9.10 4.26 3.23
N LEU A 38 -9.09 3.07 2.63
CA LEU A 38 -8.93 2.93 1.18
C LEU A 38 -10.11 3.54 0.41
N VAL A 39 -11.34 3.29 0.86
CA VAL A 39 -12.55 3.91 0.29
C VAL A 39 -12.51 5.43 0.44
N ASN A 40 -12.11 5.92 1.61
CA ASN A 40 -11.99 7.34 1.87
C ASN A 40 -10.95 8.02 0.98
N ASN A 41 -9.77 7.40 0.79
CA ASN A 41 -8.76 7.91 -0.14
C ASN A 41 -9.30 7.96 -1.57
N TYR A 42 -10.00 6.92 -2.01
CA TYR A 42 -10.64 6.93 -3.32
C TYR A 42 -11.62 8.10 -3.47
N LEU A 43 -12.48 8.35 -2.47
CA LEU A 43 -13.45 9.45 -2.49
C LEU A 43 -12.78 10.83 -2.52
N VAL A 44 -11.72 11.01 -1.72
CA VAL A 44 -10.96 12.27 -1.68
C VAL A 44 -10.27 12.52 -3.02
N THR A 45 -9.59 11.51 -3.60
CA THR A 45 -8.83 11.68 -4.84
C THR A 45 -9.68 11.79 -6.10
N THR A 46 -10.85 11.13 -6.14
CA THR A 46 -11.68 11.09 -7.38
C THR A 46 -12.86 12.04 -7.36
N LYS A 47 -13.41 12.36 -6.19
CA LYS A 47 -14.61 13.19 -6.05
C LYS A 47 -14.34 14.51 -5.35
N ASP A 48 -13.07 14.81 -5.05
CA ASP A 48 -12.63 16.02 -4.34
C ASP A 48 -13.36 16.21 -3.00
N TRP A 49 -13.63 15.11 -2.30
CA TRP A 49 -14.29 15.16 -1.00
C TRP A 49 -13.34 15.77 0.05
N PRO A 50 -13.89 16.55 0.99
CA PRO A 50 -13.09 17.38 1.91
C PRO A 50 -12.28 16.57 2.94
N GLY A 51 -12.52 15.26 3.03
CA GLY A 51 -11.83 14.37 3.94
C GLY A 51 -12.35 14.48 5.38
N ILE A 52 -11.61 13.88 6.31
CA ILE A 52 -12.00 13.86 7.73
C ILE A 52 -11.52 15.12 8.47
N LEU A 53 -10.42 15.73 8.01
CA LEU A 53 -9.78 16.87 8.69
C LEU A 53 -10.75 18.03 9.01
N PRO A 54 -11.70 18.41 8.13
CA PRO A 54 -12.63 19.50 8.39
C PRO A 54 -13.63 19.25 9.53
N VAL A 55 -13.84 17.98 9.94
CA VAL A 55 -14.68 17.65 11.11
C VAL A 55 -14.02 18.13 12.41
N PHE A 56 -12.69 18.18 12.46
CA PHE A 56 -11.93 18.64 13.62
C PHE A 56 -11.65 20.15 13.59
N GLN A 57 -12.07 20.85 12.54
CA GLN A 57 -11.94 22.31 12.41
C GLN A 57 -13.27 23.00 12.73
N VAL A 58 -13.23 23.93 13.67
CA VAL A 58 -14.42 24.68 14.12
C VAL A 58 -15.00 25.48 12.95
N GLY A 59 -16.25 25.18 12.58
CA GLY A 59 -17.00 25.94 11.55
C GLY A 59 -16.79 25.51 10.09
N ALA A 60 -15.94 24.50 9.82
CA ALA A 60 -15.63 24.03 8.45
C ALA A 60 -16.24 22.66 8.10
N ALA A 61 -16.99 22.04 9.01
CA ALA A 61 -17.51 20.69 8.84
C ALA A 61 -18.76 20.66 7.94
N GLY A 62 -18.57 20.48 6.64
CA GLY A 62 -19.65 20.21 5.68
C GLY A 62 -20.29 18.82 5.89
N SER A 63 -21.49 18.62 5.34
CA SER A 63 -22.22 17.34 5.42
C SER A 63 -21.43 16.13 4.88
N LEU A 64 -20.59 16.35 3.86
CA LEU A 64 -19.71 15.32 3.28
C LEU A 64 -18.62 14.85 4.24
N ALA A 65 -18.00 15.77 5.00
CA ALA A 65 -16.96 15.43 5.98
C ALA A 65 -17.54 14.58 7.13
N TRP A 66 -18.76 14.91 7.58
CA TRP A 66 -19.50 14.11 8.56
C TRP A 66 -19.84 12.71 8.04
N SER A 67 -20.20 12.59 6.76
CA SER A 67 -20.47 11.28 6.15
C SER A 67 -19.21 10.40 6.10
N GLN A 68 -18.04 10.99 5.82
CA GLN A 68 -16.75 10.30 5.83
C GLN A 68 -16.40 9.85 7.25
N PHE A 69 -16.56 10.71 8.25
CA PHE A 69 -16.36 10.34 9.66
C PHE A 69 -17.30 9.21 10.10
N ALA A 70 -18.58 9.28 9.71
CA ALA A 70 -19.55 8.24 10.01
C ALA A 70 -19.15 6.89 9.40
N LEU A 71 -18.55 6.88 8.19
CA LEU A 71 -18.06 5.65 7.55
C LEU A 71 -17.03 4.91 8.43
N TYR A 72 -16.12 5.63 9.09
CA TYR A 72 -15.14 5.03 10.01
C TYR A 72 -15.82 4.47 11.26
N LEU A 73 -16.81 5.17 11.81
CA LEU A 73 -17.56 4.70 12.97
C LEU A 73 -18.36 3.43 12.61
N VAL A 74 -19.01 3.41 11.46
CA VAL A 74 -19.70 2.22 10.93
C VAL A 74 -18.73 1.05 10.76
N GLY A 75 -17.55 1.27 10.19
CA GLY A 75 -16.53 0.22 10.05
C GLY A 75 -16.13 -0.40 11.39
N LEU A 76 -15.96 0.43 12.43
CA LEU A 76 -15.64 -0.04 13.77
C LEU A 76 -16.79 -0.82 14.41
N VAL A 77 -18.03 -0.34 14.27
CA VAL A 77 -19.23 -1.04 14.76
C VAL A 77 -19.39 -2.39 14.08
N VAL A 78 -19.20 -2.46 12.76
CA VAL A 78 -19.28 -3.71 11.99
C VAL A 78 -18.22 -4.70 12.46
N ALA A 79 -16.98 -4.27 12.71
CA ALA A 79 -15.93 -5.14 13.21
C ALA A 79 -16.28 -5.72 14.60
N VAL A 80 -16.75 -4.88 15.53
CA VAL A 80 -17.16 -5.33 16.86
C VAL A 80 -18.38 -6.24 16.80
N ALA A 81 -19.36 -5.93 15.97
CA ALA A 81 -20.54 -6.76 15.75
C ALA A 81 -20.19 -8.13 15.16
N TYR A 82 -19.25 -8.19 14.22
CA TYR A 82 -18.75 -9.44 13.66
C TYR A 82 -18.12 -10.32 14.73
N VAL A 83 -17.27 -9.77 15.59
CA VAL A 83 -16.65 -10.53 16.70
C VAL A 83 -17.69 -10.95 17.75
N ALA A 84 -18.65 -10.08 18.05
CA ALA A 84 -19.74 -10.37 18.99
C ALA A 84 -20.67 -11.49 18.49
N THR A 85 -20.88 -11.59 17.18
CA THR A 85 -21.71 -12.63 16.55
C THR A 85 -20.92 -13.95 16.38
N SER A 86 -19.60 -13.87 16.19
CA SER A 86 -18.73 -15.03 15.93
C SER A 86 -17.95 -15.50 17.17
N ARG A 87 -18.61 -15.62 18.33
CA ARG A 87 -17.97 -16.01 19.61
C ARG A 87 -17.31 -17.40 19.60
N ASN A 88 -17.80 -18.31 18.76
CA ASN A 88 -17.29 -19.69 18.69
C ASN A 88 -16.05 -19.86 17.80
N GLN A 89 -15.57 -18.81 17.13
CA GLN A 89 -14.36 -18.91 16.29
C GLN A 89 -13.08 -18.84 17.11
N THR A 90 -12.09 -19.66 16.72
CA THR A 90 -10.78 -19.71 17.36
C THR A 90 -9.84 -18.62 16.83
N LEU A 91 -8.87 -18.19 17.64
CA LEU A 91 -7.83 -17.24 17.22
C LEU A 91 -7.03 -17.72 15.99
N ARG A 92 -6.86 -19.03 15.82
CA ARG A 92 -6.18 -19.60 14.64
C ARG A 92 -7.01 -19.47 13.38
N ALA A 93 -8.33 -19.66 13.47
CA ALA A 93 -9.22 -19.50 12.32
C ALA A 93 -9.24 -18.03 11.84
N ASP A 94 -9.36 -17.08 12.77
CA ASP A 94 -9.27 -15.65 12.44
C ASP A 94 -7.90 -15.27 11.85
N SER A 95 -6.81 -15.79 12.42
CA SER A 95 -5.47 -15.57 11.86
C SER A 95 -5.34 -16.09 10.42
N GLY A 96 -6.01 -17.20 10.08
CA GLY A 96 -6.06 -17.72 8.71
C GLY A 96 -6.77 -16.76 7.76
N LEU A 97 -7.97 -16.31 8.14
CA LEU A 97 -8.75 -15.34 7.34
C LEU A 97 -8.01 -14.02 7.13
N ILE A 98 -7.36 -13.50 8.18
CA ILE A 98 -6.57 -12.26 8.12
C ILE A 98 -5.35 -12.47 7.21
N SER A 99 -4.68 -13.62 7.30
CA SER A 99 -3.56 -13.97 6.42
C SER A 99 -4.02 -14.04 4.95
N ASP A 100 -5.15 -14.67 4.67
CA ASP A 100 -5.70 -14.78 3.32
C ASP A 100 -6.09 -13.40 2.75
N ALA A 101 -6.69 -12.54 3.58
CA ALA A 101 -7.00 -11.15 3.24
C ALA A 101 -5.73 -10.35 2.92
N ASN A 102 -4.66 -10.51 3.71
CA ASN A 102 -3.37 -9.88 3.46
C ASN A 102 -2.74 -10.36 2.15
N ILE A 103 -2.77 -11.67 1.87
CA ILE A 103 -2.28 -12.23 0.61
C ILE A 103 -3.05 -11.66 -0.58
N PHE A 104 -4.37 -11.51 -0.46
CA PHE A 104 -5.19 -10.87 -1.48
C PHE A 104 -4.80 -9.40 -1.69
N LEU A 105 -4.63 -8.63 -0.61
CA LEU A 105 -4.25 -7.21 -0.68
C LEU A 105 -2.89 -7.04 -1.35
N ILE A 106 -1.89 -7.84 -0.97
CA ILE A 106 -0.56 -7.80 -1.59
C ILE A 106 -0.65 -8.09 -3.09
N ARG A 107 -1.46 -9.08 -3.48
CA ARG A 107 -1.68 -9.42 -4.90
C ARG A 107 -2.35 -8.29 -5.67
N ALA A 108 -3.34 -7.63 -5.09
CA ALA A 108 -4.02 -6.48 -5.69
C ALA A 108 -3.06 -5.30 -5.89
N CYS A 109 -2.28 -4.97 -4.87
CA CYS A 109 -1.27 -3.92 -4.96
C CYS A 109 -0.19 -4.25 -6.00
N PHE A 110 0.23 -5.52 -6.10
CA PHE A 110 1.19 -5.96 -7.13
C PHE A 110 0.68 -5.68 -8.54
N TRP A 111 -0.53 -6.14 -8.87
CA TRP A 111 -1.12 -5.92 -10.19
C TRP A 111 -1.38 -4.44 -10.47
N ALA A 112 -1.81 -3.67 -9.47
CA ALA A 112 -1.98 -2.22 -9.61
C ALA A 112 -0.67 -1.53 -9.98
N VAL A 113 0.41 -1.79 -9.24
CA VAL A 113 1.73 -1.17 -9.50
C VAL A 113 2.29 -1.60 -10.86
N LEU A 114 2.13 -2.88 -11.23
CA LEU A 114 2.57 -3.38 -12.53
C LEU A 114 1.87 -2.63 -13.68
N LEU A 115 0.54 -2.55 -13.64
CA LEU A 115 -0.23 -1.87 -14.68
C LEU A 115 0.07 -0.38 -14.74
N ILE A 116 0.11 0.29 -13.58
CA ILE A 116 0.41 1.73 -13.50
C ILE A 116 1.80 2.00 -14.09
N GLY A 117 2.81 1.22 -13.71
CA GLY A 117 4.16 1.44 -14.20
C GLY A 117 4.34 1.15 -15.69
N VAL A 118 3.64 0.15 -16.25
CA VAL A 118 3.64 -0.10 -17.71
C VAL A 118 2.99 1.06 -18.45
N VAL A 119 1.85 1.56 -17.97
CA VAL A 119 1.16 2.69 -18.60
C VAL A 119 1.97 3.98 -18.47
N ASP A 120 2.60 4.24 -17.32
CA ASP A 120 3.46 5.41 -17.12
C ASP A 120 4.71 5.36 -18.01
N MET A 121 5.26 4.16 -18.27
CA MET A 121 6.33 3.98 -19.25
C MET A 121 5.88 4.38 -20.65
N VAL A 122 4.72 3.90 -21.10
CA VAL A 122 4.16 4.22 -22.43
C VAL A 122 3.83 5.72 -22.55
N ILE A 123 3.17 6.31 -21.54
CA ILE A 123 2.82 7.74 -21.54
C ILE A 123 4.08 8.59 -21.62
N SER A 124 5.12 8.22 -20.90
CA SER A 124 6.36 8.98 -20.87
C SER A 124 7.15 8.82 -22.16
N PHE A 125 7.19 7.62 -22.75
CA PHE A 125 7.77 7.41 -24.08
C PHE A 125 7.07 8.26 -25.15
N LEU A 126 5.74 8.23 -25.20
CA LEU A 126 4.96 9.04 -26.14
C LEU A 126 5.16 10.55 -25.94
N ARG A 127 5.39 10.98 -24.68
CA ARG A 127 5.69 12.38 -24.36
C ARG A 127 7.05 12.81 -24.91
N VAL A 128 8.07 11.97 -24.76
CA VAL A 128 9.45 12.26 -25.19
C VAL A 128 9.54 12.37 -26.71
N GLU A 129 8.89 11.46 -27.43
CA GLU A 129 8.87 11.45 -28.90
C GLU A 129 7.96 12.52 -29.51
N GLY A 130 7.26 13.32 -28.70
CA GLY A 130 6.28 14.31 -29.18
C GLY A 130 5.04 13.70 -29.85
N LEU A 131 4.94 12.37 -29.92
CA LEU A 131 3.84 11.62 -30.54
C LEU A 131 2.54 11.67 -29.73
N LEU A 132 2.60 12.11 -28.46
CA LEU A 132 1.42 12.23 -27.61
C LEU A 132 0.37 13.21 -28.18
N THR A 133 0.81 14.29 -28.83
CA THR A 133 -0.10 15.24 -29.49
C THR A 133 -0.76 14.65 -30.74
N ALA A 134 -0.05 13.76 -31.45
CA ALA A 134 -0.57 13.07 -32.63
C ALA A 134 -1.59 11.96 -32.29
N VAL A 135 -1.39 11.24 -31.17
CA VAL A 135 -2.26 10.13 -30.76
C VAL A 135 -3.44 10.58 -29.89
N ALA A 136 -3.20 11.45 -28.92
CA ALA A 136 -4.20 11.87 -27.93
C ALA A 136 -4.81 13.26 -28.21
N GLY A 137 -4.24 14.01 -29.15
CA GLY A 137 -4.60 15.42 -29.40
C GLY A 137 -3.93 16.37 -28.42
N GLU A 138 -3.84 17.65 -28.81
CA GLU A 138 -3.19 18.71 -28.01
C GLU A 138 -3.90 18.94 -26.67
N GLU A 139 -5.22 18.91 -26.64
CA GLU A 139 -5.99 19.12 -25.41
C GLU A 139 -5.78 18.02 -24.37
N MET A 140 -5.77 16.74 -24.79
CA MET A 140 -5.56 15.62 -23.87
C MET A 140 -4.11 15.56 -23.41
N THR A 141 -3.16 15.91 -24.28
CA THR A 141 -1.73 16.01 -23.94
C THR A 141 -1.50 17.05 -22.83
N LYS A 142 -2.16 18.21 -22.93
CA LYS A 142 -2.08 19.27 -21.90
C LYS A 142 -2.75 18.86 -20.59
N LYS A 143 -3.82 18.07 -20.64
CA LYS A 143 -4.47 17.51 -19.44
C LYS A 143 -3.62 16.41 -18.80
N LEU A 144 -3.06 15.49 -19.57
CA LEU A 144 -2.14 14.43 -19.11
C LEU A 144 -0.79 14.95 -18.61
N SER A 145 -0.42 16.18 -18.96
CA SER A 145 0.76 16.83 -18.37
C SER A 145 0.57 17.17 -16.89
N ARG A 146 -0.69 17.32 -16.43
CA ARG A 146 -1.01 17.62 -15.04
C ARG A 146 -0.98 16.33 -14.20
N PRO A 147 -0.17 16.27 -13.13
CA PRO A 147 -0.09 15.08 -12.28
C PRO A 147 -1.44 14.65 -11.69
N GLU A 148 -2.27 15.63 -11.32
CA GLU A 148 -3.61 15.42 -10.76
C GLU A 148 -4.55 14.68 -11.72
N TYR A 149 -4.60 15.10 -12.99
CA TYR A 149 -5.43 14.45 -13.99
C TYR A 149 -4.96 13.03 -14.30
N ARG A 150 -3.64 12.80 -14.37
CA ARG A 150 -3.08 11.46 -14.55
C ARG A 150 -3.40 10.54 -13.37
N GLY A 151 -3.31 11.04 -12.14
CA GLY A 151 -3.64 10.26 -10.94
C GLY A 151 -5.10 9.80 -10.95
N THR A 152 -6.04 10.70 -11.22
CA THR A 152 -7.47 10.40 -11.14
C THR A 152 -7.98 9.59 -12.33
N TYR A 153 -7.53 9.89 -13.56
CA TYR A 153 -8.10 9.26 -14.78
C TYR A 153 -7.28 8.08 -15.31
N VAL A 154 -6.01 7.97 -14.98
CA VAL A 154 -5.15 6.87 -15.44
C VAL A 154 -4.88 5.90 -14.30
N HIS A 155 -4.34 6.39 -13.17
CA HIS A 155 -3.89 5.50 -12.11
C HIS A 155 -5.04 4.82 -11.36
N MET A 156 -6.15 5.54 -11.06
CA MET A 156 -7.28 4.95 -10.35
C MET A 156 -8.00 3.81 -11.11
N PRO A 157 -8.33 3.96 -12.41
CA PRO A 157 -8.89 2.85 -13.18
C PRO A 157 -7.94 1.64 -13.27
N LEU A 158 -6.64 1.88 -13.41
CA LEU A 158 -5.63 0.81 -13.45
C LEU A 158 -5.50 0.10 -12.10
N MET A 159 -5.60 0.83 -10.99
CA MET A 159 -5.64 0.24 -9.65
C MET A 159 -6.89 -0.64 -9.49
N ALA A 160 -8.05 -0.18 -9.94
CA ALA A 160 -9.28 -0.98 -9.92
C ALA A 160 -9.16 -2.24 -10.81
N ALA A 161 -8.59 -2.10 -12.01
CA ALA A 161 -8.27 -3.24 -12.87
C ALA A 161 -7.31 -4.23 -12.19
N GLY A 162 -6.31 -3.73 -11.45
CA GLY A 162 -5.39 -4.55 -10.67
C GLY A 162 -6.09 -5.36 -9.57
N VAL A 163 -7.05 -4.77 -8.86
CA VAL A 163 -7.90 -5.48 -7.89
C VAL A 163 -8.74 -6.57 -8.56
N VAL A 164 -9.33 -6.27 -9.71
CA VAL A 164 -10.14 -7.23 -10.49
C VAL A 164 -9.29 -8.41 -10.95
N ILE A 165 -8.09 -8.15 -11.50
CA ILE A 165 -7.15 -9.21 -11.91
C ILE A 165 -6.68 -10.02 -10.69
N ALA A 166 -6.47 -9.38 -9.54
CA ALA A 166 -6.14 -10.07 -8.30
C ALA A 166 -7.28 -10.94 -7.78
N ALA A 167 -8.54 -10.64 -8.07
CA ALA A 167 -9.67 -11.50 -7.74
C ALA A 167 -9.66 -12.78 -8.60
N PHE A 168 -9.26 -12.71 -9.87
CA PHE A 168 -9.19 -13.87 -10.77
C PHE A 168 -7.89 -14.66 -10.66
N SER A 169 -6.77 -14.02 -10.37
CA SER A 169 -5.47 -14.68 -10.24
C SER A 169 -5.32 -15.36 -8.88
N ARG A 170 -5.19 -16.68 -8.85
CA ARG A 170 -4.96 -17.45 -7.62
C ARG A 170 -3.48 -17.56 -7.24
N THR A 171 -2.56 -17.29 -8.16
CA THR A 171 -1.12 -17.40 -7.93
C THR A 171 -0.46 -16.04 -7.98
N LEU A 172 0.38 -15.77 -6.98
CA LEU A 172 1.18 -14.56 -6.87
C LEU A 172 2.50 -14.69 -7.65
N GLY A 173 2.43 -15.47 -8.73
CA GLY A 173 3.49 -16.35 -9.20
C GLY A 173 4.88 -15.74 -9.06
N PHE A 174 5.77 -16.45 -8.37
CA PHE A 174 7.22 -16.19 -8.34
C PHE A 174 7.75 -15.80 -9.73
N VAL A 175 7.18 -16.40 -10.78
CA VAL A 175 7.41 -16.09 -12.19
C VAL A 175 7.21 -14.61 -12.54
N TRP A 176 6.11 -13.97 -12.10
CA TRP A 176 5.84 -12.55 -12.36
C TRP A 176 6.82 -11.64 -11.62
N LEU A 177 7.19 -12.04 -10.40
CA LEU A 177 8.14 -11.33 -9.57
C LEU A 177 9.54 -11.36 -10.22
N THR A 178 10.00 -12.52 -10.67
CA THR A 178 11.28 -12.65 -11.39
C THR A 178 11.25 -11.96 -12.75
N LEU A 179 10.14 -12.03 -13.49
CA LEU A 179 10.01 -11.36 -14.78
C LEU A 179 10.17 -9.85 -14.62
N LEU A 180 9.60 -9.26 -13.57
CA LEU A 180 9.70 -7.81 -13.33
C LEU A 180 11.14 -7.36 -13.04
N ILE A 181 11.94 -8.16 -12.32
CA ILE A 181 13.38 -7.88 -12.14
C ILE A 181 14.11 -7.96 -13.47
N VAL A 182 13.88 -9.02 -14.25
CA VAL A 182 14.56 -9.23 -15.54
C VAL A 182 14.23 -8.09 -16.50
N VAL A 183 12.96 -7.67 -16.57
CA VAL A 183 12.54 -6.52 -17.38
C VAL A 183 13.18 -5.23 -16.87
N ALA A 184 13.24 -5.01 -15.56
CA ALA A 184 13.89 -3.82 -15.00
C ALA A 184 15.39 -3.78 -15.36
N GLU A 185 16.12 -4.88 -15.18
CA GLU A 185 17.54 -4.93 -15.55
C GLU A 185 17.77 -4.79 -17.05
N LEU A 186 16.95 -5.45 -17.87
CA LEU A 186 17.02 -5.34 -19.33
C LEU A 186 16.69 -3.91 -19.80
N ALA A 187 15.70 -3.26 -19.19
CA ALA A 187 15.38 -1.86 -19.46
C ALA A 187 16.55 -0.93 -19.11
N ILE A 188 17.19 -1.10 -17.94
CA ILE A 188 18.40 -0.33 -17.57
C ILE A 188 19.52 -0.53 -18.60
N VAL A 189 19.76 -1.77 -19.03
CA VAL A 189 20.83 -2.08 -19.98
C VAL A 189 20.55 -1.46 -21.34
N ILE A 190 19.36 -1.63 -21.90
CA ILE A 190 19.00 -1.09 -23.23
C ILE A 190 19.01 0.44 -23.21
N THR A 191 18.37 1.05 -22.21
CA THR A 191 18.26 2.51 -22.12
C THR A 191 19.62 3.19 -21.96
N ARG A 192 20.58 2.55 -21.28
CA ARG A 192 21.94 3.06 -21.17
C ARG A 192 22.63 3.25 -22.51
N PHE A 193 22.31 2.44 -23.52
CA PHE A 193 22.95 2.50 -24.84
C PHE A 193 22.21 3.38 -25.85
N VAL A 194 20.87 3.47 -25.77
CA VAL A 194 20.07 4.15 -26.80
C VAL A 194 19.82 5.63 -26.49
N PHE A 195 19.58 5.99 -25.23
CA PHE A 195 19.09 7.34 -24.87
C PHE A 195 19.91 7.95 -23.73
N SER A 196 21.07 8.55 -24.05
CA SER A 196 21.96 9.12 -23.03
C SER A 196 21.38 10.34 -22.28
N TYR A 197 20.32 10.99 -22.77
CA TYR A 197 19.70 12.17 -22.17
C TYR A 197 18.46 11.87 -21.30
N GLU A 198 17.77 10.73 -21.55
CA GLU A 198 16.57 10.27 -20.81
C GLU A 198 16.92 9.44 -19.55
N GLN A 199 18.21 9.34 -19.21
CA GLN A 199 18.69 8.47 -18.13
C GLN A 199 18.09 8.80 -16.76
N ALA A 200 17.80 10.07 -16.50
CA ALA A 200 17.17 10.50 -15.25
C ALA A 200 15.72 9.99 -15.14
N PHE A 201 14.97 10.03 -16.24
CA PHE A 201 13.59 9.55 -16.30
C PHE A 201 13.52 8.02 -16.14
N MET A 202 14.42 7.29 -16.82
CA MET A 202 14.46 5.84 -16.73
C MET A 202 14.97 5.33 -15.37
N GLY A 203 15.90 6.06 -14.75
CA GLY A 203 16.35 5.79 -13.39
C GLY A 203 15.23 5.91 -12.35
N ASP A 204 14.33 6.88 -12.52
CA ASP A 204 13.16 7.07 -11.65
C ASP A 204 12.13 5.94 -11.84
N LEU A 205 11.85 5.55 -13.08
CA LEU A 205 10.94 4.45 -13.41
C LEU A 205 11.43 3.10 -12.85
N VAL A 206 12.71 2.77 -13.06
CA VAL A 206 13.33 1.55 -12.52
C VAL A 206 13.40 1.59 -11.00
N GLY A 207 13.70 2.75 -10.41
CA GLY A 207 13.69 2.96 -8.97
C GLY A 207 12.32 2.67 -8.36
N PHE A 208 11.26 3.16 -8.99
CA PHE A 208 9.87 2.87 -8.60
C PHE A 208 9.56 1.37 -8.65
N PHE A 209 9.87 0.69 -9.75
CA PHE A 209 9.64 -0.75 -9.87
C PHE A 209 10.49 -1.59 -8.89
N GLY A 210 11.76 -1.23 -8.70
CA GLY A 210 12.66 -1.92 -7.78
C GLY A 210 12.26 -1.76 -6.32
N THR A 211 11.84 -0.55 -5.93
CA THR A 211 11.35 -0.28 -4.56
C THR A 211 10.02 -0.98 -4.28
N ALA A 212 9.11 -1.00 -5.26
CA ALA A 212 7.86 -1.76 -5.16
C ALA A 212 8.12 -3.26 -5.02
N HIS A 213 8.96 -3.83 -5.87
CA HIS A 213 9.33 -5.25 -5.80
C HIS A 213 9.93 -5.64 -4.45
N CYS A 214 10.86 -4.83 -3.93
CA CYS A 214 11.46 -5.06 -2.61
C CYS A 214 10.41 -5.05 -1.49
N SER A 215 9.45 -4.13 -1.57
CA SER A 215 8.35 -4.02 -0.61
C SER A 215 7.44 -5.26 -0.64
N PHE A 216 7.14 -5.79 -1.83
CA PHE A 216 6.35 -7.02 -1.99
C PHE A 216 7.08 -8.27 -1.50
N LEU A 217 8.38 -8.39 -1.76
CA LEU A 217 9.18 -9.50 -1.26
C LEU A 217 9.20 -9.54 0.28
N ARG A 218 9.27 -8.37 0.93
CA ARG A 218 9.18 -8.25 2.40
C ARG A 218 7.81 -8.65 2.94
N ALA A 219 6.73 -8.33 2.23
CA ALA A 219 5.37 -8.67 2.65
C ALA A 219 5.06 -10.18 2.48
N HIS A 220 5.68 -10.84 1.50
CA HIS A 220 5.46 -12.25 1.21
C HIS A 220 6.20 -13.25 2.09
N ILE A 221 7.30 -12.84 2.71
CA ILE A 221 8.10 -13.69 3.58
C ILE A 221 7.67 -13.42 5.02
N PRO A 222 6.94 -14.34 5.69
CA PRO A 222 6.58 -14.16 7.09
C PRO A 222 7.86 -14.12 7.95
N CYS A 223 7.94 -13.12 8.85
CA CYS A 223 9.04 -12.88 9.78
C CYS A 223 9.29 -14.01 10.82
N TRP A 224 8.75 -15.21 10.62
CA TRP A 224 8.89 -16.35 11.53
C TRP A 224 9.85 -17.44 11.03
N ARG A 225 10.49 -17.27 9.86
CA ARG A 225 11.41 -18.29 9.32
C ARG A 225 12.60 -17.70 8.56
N ARG A 226 13.42 -16.87 9.23
CA ARG A 226 14.91 -16.76 9.12
C ARG A 226 15.38 -15.38 9.61
N GLY A 227 16.03 -15.36 10.78
CA GLY A 227 16.63 -14.17 11.39
C GLY A 227 18.03 -13.84 10.88
N THR A 228 18.26 -13.77 9.56
CA THR A 228 19.63 -13.57 9.03
C THR A 228 19.79 -12.68 7.79
N TYR A 229 18.73 -12.05 7.27
CA TYR A 229 18.88 -11.14 6.11
C TYR A 229 18.71 -9.66 6.45
N GLU A 230 18.37 -9.32 7.70
CA GLU A 230 17.97 -7.96 8.08
C GLU A 230 19.12 -6.93 8.07
N TRP A 231 20.38 -7.38 8.12
CA TRP A 231 21.52 -6.46 8.26
C TRP A 231 22.21 -6.10 6.95
N THR A 232 22.14 -6.93 5.91
CA THR A 232 22.97 -6.76 4.70
C THR A 232 22.46 -5.65 3.77
N CYS A 233 21.14 -5.44 3.68
CA CYS A 233 20.56 -4.34 2.90
C CYS A 233 20.73 -2.99 3.61
N PHE A 234 20.54 -2.96 4.94
CA PHE A 234 20.68 -1.75 5.76
C PHE A 234 22.15 -1.26 5.83
N ILE A 235 23.12 -2.17 5.91
CA ILE A 235 24.55 -1.83 5.86
C ILE A 235 24.96 -1.32 4.47
N ARG A 236 24.31 -1.72 3.37
CA ARG A 236 24.65 -1.23 2.02
C ARG A 236 24.26 0.24 1.85
N ILE A 237 23.13 0.66 2.44
CA ILE A 237 22.68 2.07 2.49
C ILE A 237 23.56 2.89 3.44
N LEU A 238 23.97 2.34 4.59
CA LEU A 238 24.84 3.05 5.54
C LEU A 238 26.33 3.09 5.15
N ARG A 239 26.83 2.15 4.34
CA ARG A 239 28.23 2.11 3.90
C ARG A 239 28.52 3.13 2.79
N GLN A 240 27.51 3.60 2.05
CA GLN A 240 27.62 4.79 1.20
C GLN A 240 27.74 6.10 2.01
N ARG A 241 27.36 6.09 3.29
CA ARG A 241 27.40 7.28 4.19
C ARG A 241 28.79 7.65 4.70
N ARG A 242 29.83 6.84 4.48
CA ARG A 242 31.18 7.06 5.08
C ARG A 242 32.27 7.50 4.10
N ARG A 243 31.97 7.76 2.82
CA ARG A 243 32.97 8.20 1.81
C ARG A 243 32.64 9.52 1.09
N GLY A 244 31.82 10.37 1.68
CA GLY A 244 31.49 11.69 1.11
C GLY A 244 31.13 12.69 2.19
N SER A 245 32.08 13.01 3.05
CA SER A 245 31.97 14.05 4.07
C SER A 245 32.05 15.45 3.44
N SER A 246 30.99 15.86 2.75
CA SER A 246 30.52 17.26 2.68
C SER A 246 29.30 17.34 1.77
N MET A 247 28.10 17.31 2.32
CA MET A 247 26.97 17.97 1.66
C MET A 247 25.78 18.14 2.59
N ARG A 248 25.54 19.41 2.91
CA ARG A 248 24.29 20.12 3.21
C ARG A 248 23.09 19.29 3.71
N LEU A 249 22.57 19.71 4.87
CA LEU A 249 21.37 19.19 5.56
C LEU A 249 20.09 19.14 4.70
N ASP A 250 20.10 19.77 3.54
CA ASP A 250 18.97 19.95 2.63
C ASP A 250 18.49 18.63 1.97
N ARG A 251 19.27 17.54 2.05
CA ARG A 251 18.91 16.23 1.47
C ARG A 251 18.31 15.22 2.44
N PHE A 252 18.02 15.62 3.67
CA PHE A 252 17.26 14.78 4.61
C PHE A 252 15.76 14.68 4.22
N PHE A 253 15.26 15.58 3.37
CA PHE A 253 13.85 15.66 2.99
C PHE A 253 13.43 14.76 1.79
N LEU A 254 14.38 14.14 1.09
CA LEU A 254 14.11 13.40 -0.15
C LEU A 254 13.73 11.91 0.04
N ALA A 255 13.55 11.44 1.27
CA ALA A 255 13.23 10.04 1.58
C ALA A 255 11.76 9.79 2.02
N TYR A 256 10.93 10.83 2.09
CA TYR A 256 9.50 10.72 2.42
C TYR A 256 8.67 11.59 1.46
N PRO A 257 8.15 11.06 0.34
CA PRO A 257 7.33 11.89 -0.55
C PRO A 257 5.88 12.07 -0.08
N PHE A 258 5.49 11.64 1.14
CA PHE A 258 4.08 11.65 1.57
C PHE A 258 3.76 12.38 2.89
N LEU A 259 4.69 13.18 3.44
CA LEU A 259 4.45 13.93 4.69
C LEU A 259 4.80 15.43 4.60
N GLY A 260 4.88 15.99 3.39
CA GLY A 260 5.28 17.38 3.14
C GLY A 260 4.27 18.24 2.38
N GLN A 261 2.97 17.92 2.40
CA GLN A 261 1.91 18.75 1.78
C GLN A 261 0.85 19.26 2.77
N LEU A 262 1.25 19.42 4.03
CA LEU A 262 0.50 20.19 5.03
C LEU A 262 1.44 21.19 5.69
N TYR A 263 1.92 22.16 4.90
CA TYR A 263 2.16 23.56 5.28
C TYR A 263 2.48 24.38 4.04
#